data_AF-A0A496PUJ2-F1
#
_entry.id   AF-A0A496PUJ2-F1
#
_cell.length_a   1.000
_cell.length_b   1.000
_cell.length_c   1.000
_cell.angle_alpha   90.00
_cell.angle_beta   90.00
_cell.angle_gamma   90.00
#
_symmetry.space_group_name_H-M   'P 1'
#
loop_
_entity.id
_entity.type
_entity.pdbx_description
1 polymer ?
#
loop_
_entity_poly.entity_id
_entity_poly.type
_entity_poly.pdbx_seq_one_letter_code
_entity_poly.pdbx_strand_id
1 'polypeptide(L)'
;PLDPTEFRVYMYVPTGSIVRNVGAAGMFNVYTGESRLISEVSAPPFSYFLEINPNKRDANYLEITFFGTDYPIDCETDLCLDVPILESNTFLPAFHRSKADIIKAMNDGDE
;
A
#
# COMPACT_ATOMS: atom_id res chain seq x y z
N PRO A 1 -1.85 -21.61 2.78
CA PRO A 1 -1.34 -20.71 1.71
C PRO A 1 -2.31 -19.54 1.51
N LEU A 2 -1.80 -18.31 1.42
CA LEU A 2 -2.62 -17.13 1.12
C LEU A 2 -3.09 -17.20 -0.35
N ASP A 3 -4.37 -16.99 -0.64
CA ASP A 3 -4.83 -16.92 -2.04
C ASP A 3 -4.64 -15.50 -2.59
N PRO A 4 -3.77 -15.28 -3.61
CA PRO A 4 -3.50 -13.95 -4.17
C PRO A 4 -4.68 -13.34 -4.95
N THR A 5 -5.76 -14.11 -5.17
CA THR A 5 -7.02 -13.63 -5.74
C THR A 5 -7.98 -13.11 -4.67
N GLU A 6 -7.85 -13.56 -3.42
CA GLU A 6 -8.64 -13.09 -2.28
C GLU A 6 -7.90 -12.02 -1.46
N PHE A 7 -6.57 -12.14 -1.35
CA PHE A 7 -5.75 -11.27 -0.52
C PHE A 7 -4.44 -10.91 -1.20
N ARG A 8 -4.10 -9.62 -1.20
CA ARG A 8 -2.75 -9.18 -1.55
C ARG A 8 -2.14 -8.37 -0.44
N VAL A 9 -0.92 -8.76 -0.05
CA VAL A 9 -0.12 -8.04 0.93
C VAL A 9 0.96 -7.30 0.18
N TYR A 10 1.16 -6.05 0.56
CA TYR A 10 2.15 -5.19 -0.06
C TYR A 10 3.02 -4.54 1.00
N MET A 11 4.23 -4.18 0.61
CA MET A 11 5.23 -3.52 1.43
C MET A 11 5.79 -2.28 0.74
N TYR A 12 6.10 -1.27 1.55
CA TYR A 12 6.83 -0.08 1.14
C TYR A 12 7.62 0.52 2.31
N VAL A 13 8.57 1.40 2.01
CA VAL A 13 9.27 2.20 3.03
C VAL A 13 8.53 3.54 3.16
N PRO A 14 7.93 3.85 4.31
CA PRO A 14 7.25 5.13 4.50
C PRO A 14 8.27 6.25 4.69
N THR A 15 8.01 7.41 4.07
CA THR A 15 8.66 8.67 4.43
C THR A 15 7.61 9.72 4.79
N GLY A 16 7.96 10.62 5.70
CA GLY A 16 7.02 11.60 6.25
C GLY A 16 6.87 11.48 7.77
N SER A 17 5.89 12.20 8.32
CA SER A 17 5.70 12.34 9.77
C SER A 17 4.49 11.59 10.32
N ILE A 18 3.74 10.87 9.48
CA ILE A 18 2.48 10.22 9.87
C ILE A 18 2.70 8.72 10.04
N VAL A 19 2.55 8.26 11.29
CA VAL A 19 2.33 6.85 11.61
C VAL A 19 0.82 6.60 11.56
N ARG A 20 0.41 5.51 10.91
CA ARG A 20 -0.99 5.20 10.68
C ARG A 20 -1.27 3.73 10.93
N ASN A 21 -2.39 3.44 11.59
CA ASN A 21 -2.95 2.11 11.71
C ASN A 21 -4.42 2.20 11.32
N VAL A 22 -4.80 1.55 10.24
CA VAL A 22 -6.15 1.50 9.68
C VAL A 22 -6.58 0.04 9.67
N GLY A 23 -7.57 -0.29 10.51
CA GLY A 23 -8.12 -1.64 10.64
C GLY A 23 -8.69 -2.16 9.33
N ALA A 24 -9.90 -1.76 8.96
CA ALA A 24 -10.46 -2.03 7.65
C ALA A 24 -11.11 -0.74 7.12
N ALA A 25 -10.78 -0.37 5.89
CA ALA A 25 -11.30 0.82 5.23
C ALA A 25 -11.75 0.47 3.81
N GLY A 26 -12.96 0.92 3.47
CA GLY A 26 -13.43 0.93 2.10
C GLY A 26 -13.02 2.23 1.41
N MET A 27 -12.35 2.13 0.27
CA MET A 27 -12.09 3.26 -0.63
C MET A 27 -13.02 3.15 -1.83
N PHE A 28 -13.65 4.26 -2.21
CA PHE A 28 -14.54 4.33 -3.36
C PHE A 28 -14.14 5.50 -4.25
N ASN A 29 -13.86 5.20 -5.51
CA ASN A 29 -13.63 6.23 -6.52
C ASN A 29 -14.95 6.54 -7.23
N VAL A 30 -15.50 7.73 -6.98
CA VAL A 30 -16.79 8.17 -7.54
C VAL A 30 -16.79 8.32 -9.06
N TYR A 31 -15.63 8.53 -9.67
CA TYR A 31 -15.50 8.72 -11.11
C TYR A 31 -15.36 7.41 -11.88
N THR A 32 -14.65 6.43 -11.31
CA THR A 32 -14.44 5.13 -11.94
C THR A 32 -15.41 4.06 -11.46
N GLY A 33 -16.11 4.28 -10.34
CA GLY A 33 -16.92 3.28 -9.66
C GLY A 33 -16.09 2.17 -9.00
N GLU A 34 -14.75 2.24 -9.04
CA GLU A 34 -13.88 1.25 -8.42
C GLU A 34 -13.98 1.35 -6.90
N SER A 35 -14.16 0.21 -6.25
CA SER A 35 -14.06 0.08 -4.80
C SER A 35 -12.87 -0.82 -4.42
N ARG A 36 -12.25 -0.50 -3.29
CA ARG A 36 -11.17 -1.29 -2.69
C ARG A 36 -11.45 -1.46 -1.21
N LEU A 37 -11.21 -2.65 -0.68
CA LEU A 37 -11.24 -2.91 0.77
C LEU A 37 -9.82 -3.16 1.24
N ILE A 38 -9.31 -2.28 2.10
CA ILE A 38 -7.91 -2.32 2.53
C ILE A 38 -7.74 -2.22 4.05
N SER A 39 -6.62 -2.73 4.53
CA SER A 39 -6.09 -2.56 5.87
C SER A 39 -4.66 -2.06 5.76
N GLU A 40 -4.23 -1.16 6.64
CA GLU A 40 -2.88 -0.61 6.56
C GLU A 40 -2.25 -0.41 7.93
N VAL A 41 -1.00 -0.86 8.05
CA VAL A 41 -0.12 -0.51 9.17
C VAL A 41 1.10 0.19 8.59
N SER A 42 1.15 1.51 8.77
CA SER A 42 2.22 2.37 8.29
C SER A 42 3.05 2.91 9.44
N ALA A 43 4.24 2.33 9.61
CA ALA A 43 5.25 2.77 10.56
C ALA A 43 6.66 2.51 9.99
N PRO A 44 7.67 3.32 10.32
CA PRO A 44 9.06 3.01 9.95
C PRO A 44 9.56 1.74 10.67
N PRO A 45 10.47 0.95 10.05
CA PRO A 45 11.11 1.18 8.75
C PRO A 45 10.30 0.65 7.55
N PHE A 46 9.31 -0.23 7.77
CA PHE A 46 8.50 -0.83 6.72
C PHE A 46 7.03 -0.73 7.06
N SER A 47 6.25 -0.34 6.06
CA SER A 47 4.81 -0.26 6.12
C SER A 47 4.19 -1.33 5.24
N TYR A 48 3.02 -1.77 5.65
CA TYR A 48 2.30 -2.86 5.02
C TYR A 48 0.87 -2.45 4.77
N PHE A 49 0.33 -2.84 3.62
CA PHE A 49 -1.10 -2.79 3.39
C PHE A 49 -1.60 -4.12 2.83
N LEU A 50 -2.79 -4.49 3.26
CA LEU A 50 -3.54 -5.65 2.82
C LEU A 50 -4.70 -5.16 1.97
N GLU A 51 -4.89 -5.77 0.81
CA GLU A 51 -6.06 -5.57 -0.04
C GLU A 51 -6.87 -6.87 -0.08
N ILE A 52 -8.18 -6.74 0.15
CA ILE A 52 -9.14 -7.84 0.15
C ILE A 52 -9.91 -7.80 -1.17
N ASN A 53 -10.00 -8.94 -1.85
CA ASN A 53 -10.52 -9.11 -3.21
C ASN A 53 -9.87 -8.12 -4.20
N PRO A 54 -8.54 -8.16 -4.37
CA PRO A 54 -7.83 -7.23 -5.22
C PRO A 54 -8.25 -7.37 -6.70
N ASN A 55 -8.76 -6.29 -7.29
CA ASN A 55 -9.14 -6.27 -8.70
C ASN A 55 -7.92 -6.28 -9.64
N LYS A 56 -6.84 -5.59 -9.26
CA LYS A 56 -5.59 -5.47 -10.03
C LYS A 56 -4.40 -5.34 -9.10
N ARG A 57 -3.20 -5.63 -9.61
CA ARG A 57 -1.96 -5.40 -8.86
C ARG A 57 -1.70 -3.90 -8.80
N ASP A 58 -1.45 -3.39 -7.61
CA ASP A 58 -1.01 -2.01 -7.45
C ASP A 58 0.50 -1.94 -7.73
N ALA A 59 0.89 -1.25 -8.81
CA ALA A 59 2.27 -1.19 -9.28
C ALA A 59 3.15 -0.26 -8.42
N ASN A 60 2.54 0.54 -7.55
CA ASN A 60 3.27 1.49 -6.71
C ASN A 60 3.93 0.84 -5.49
N TYR A 61 3.60 -0.42 -5.23
CA TYR A 61 4.03 -1.15 -4.03
C TYR A 61 4.71 -2.46 -4.40
N LEU A 62 5.58 -2.92 -3.51
CA LEU A 62 6.11 -4.27 -3.61
C LEU A 62 5.05 -5.24 -3.10
N GLU A 63 4.51 -6.09 -3.98
CA GLU A 63 3.61 -7.16 -3.59
C GLU A 63 4.43 -8.30 -2.97
N ILE A 64 4.07 -8.69 -1.75
CA ILE A 64 4.81 -9.63 -0.89
C ILE A 64 3.96 -10.84 -0.48
N THR A 65 2.84 -11.11 -1.17
CA THR A 65 2.00 -12.29 -0.93
C THR A 65 2.78 -13.58 -1.12
N PHE A 66 3.80 -13.55 -2.00
CA PHE A 66 4.68 -14.69 -2.26
C PHE A 66 5.32 -15.28 -0.99
N PHE A 67 5.54 -14.49 0.08
CA PHE A 67 6.04 -15.04 1.35
C PHE A 67 5.07 -16.02 2.00
N GLY A 68 3.77 -15.84 1.80
CA GLY A 68 2.73 -16.72 2.33
C GLY A 68 2.36 -17.90 1.43
N THR A 69 2.96 -17.99 0.23
CA THR A 69 2.65 -19.02 -0.77
C THR A 69 3.86 -19.86 -1.17
N ASP A 70 5.01 -19.22 -1.40
CA ASP A 70 6.14 -19.83 -2.10
C ASP A 70 7.22 -20.33 -1.11
N TYR A 71 7.18 -19.82 0.13
CA TYR A 71 8.14 -20.14 1.17
C TYR A 71 7.48 -20.97 2.28
N PRO A 72 8.07 -22.10 2.68
CA PRO A 72 7.65 -22.82 3.87
C PRO A 72 7.82 -21.97 5.13
N ILE A 73 7.01 -22.29 6.14
CA ILE A 73 7.25 -21.81 7.50
C ILE A 73 8.63 -22.30 7.94
N ASP A 74 9.38 -21.44 8.64
CA ASP A 74 10.76 -21.67 9.11
C ASP A 74 11.83 -21.80 8.01
N CYS A 75 11.53 -21.35 6.78
CA CYS A 75 12.53 -21.24 5.72
C CYS A 75 13.45 -20.04 5.94
N GLU A 76 14.77 -20.27 5.89
CA GLU A 76 15.78 -19.22 5.81
C GLU A 76 16.29 -19.08 4.37
N THR A 77 16.35 -17.84 3.87
CA THR A 77 16.84 -17.54 2.53
C THR A 77 17.29 -16.08 2.45
N ASP A 78 18.16 -15.77 1.50
CA ASP A 78 18.59 -14.41 1.21
C ASP A 78 17.77 -13.85 0.04
N LEU A 79 17.25 -12.62 0.20
CA LEU A 79 16.45 -11.95 -0.81
C LEU A 79 16.99 -10.54 -1.07
N CYS A 80 17.00 -10.15 -2.34
CA CYS A 80 17.17 -8.76 -2.75
C CYS A 80 15.85 -8.27 -3.33
N LEU A 81 15.24 -7.29 -2.68
CA LEU A 81 13.91 -6.78 -3.02
C LEU A 81 14.00 -5.28 -3.29
N ASP A 82 13.43 -4.85 -4.42
CA ASP A 82 13.27 -3.43 -4.73
C ASP A 82 12.03 -2.88 -4.01
N VAL A 83 12.24 -2.34 -2.81
CA VAL A 83 11.16 -1.80 -1.99
C VAL A 83 10.93 -0.33 -2.33
N PRO A 84 9.72 0.08 -2.75
CA PRO A 84 9.45 1.48 -3.07
C PRO A 84 9.44 2.35 -1.81
N ILE A 85 9.93 3.57 -1.96
CA ILE A 85 9.89 4.62 -0.93
C ILE A 85 8.71 5.53 -1.23
N LEU A 86 7.75 5.61 -0.30
CA LEU A 86 6.52 6.38 -0.51
C LEU A 86 6.36 7.44 0.57
N GLU A 87 6.26 8.69 0.15
CA GLU A 87 5.97 9.81 1.04
C GLU A 87 4.47 9.89 1.33
N SER A 88 4.10 9.93 2.61
CA SER A 88 2.71 10.10 3.05
C SER A 88 2.55 11.35 3.91
N ASN A 89 1.69 12.25 3.44
CA ASN A 89 1.32 13.48 4.13
C ASN A 89 -0.19 13.54 4.43
N THR A 90 -0.87 12.39 4.41
CA THR A 90 -2.32 12.26 4.61
C THR A 90 -2.64 11.10 5.54
N PHE A 91 -3.83 11.12 6.15
CA PHE A 91 -4.37 10.00 6.92
C PHE A 91 -5.13 8.98 6.06
N LEU A 92 -5.32 9.26 4.76
CA LEU A 92 -5.99 8.33 3.85
C LEU A 92 -5.10 7.12 3.52
N PRO A 93 -5.58 5.88 3.78
CA PRO A 93 -4.83 4.67 3.47
C PRO A 93 -4.65 4.50 1.96
N ALA A 94 -3.56 3.84 1.56
CA ALA A 94 -3.15 3.66 0.15
C ALA A 94 -3.15 4.94 -0.71
N PHE A 95 -3.05 6.10 -0.07
CA PHE A 95 -2.98 7.41 -0.74
C PHE A 95 -1.68 8.09 -0.36
N HIS A 96 -0.65 7.90 -1.18
CA HIS A 96 0.69 8.44 -0.96
C HIS A 96 0.91 9.61 -1.90
N ARG A 97 0.91 10.82 -1.34
CA ARG A 97 1.22 12.06 -2.06
C ARG A 97 2.42 12.74 -1.41
N SER A 98 3.41 13.07 -2.22
CA SER A 98 4.53 13.90 -1.77
C SER A 98 4.06 15.33 -1.52
N LYS A 99 4.83 16.10 -0.75
CA LYS A 99 4.59 17.54 -0.62
C LYS A 99 4.58 18.25 -1.98
N ALA A 100 5.43 17.82 -2.91
CA ALA A 100 5.50 18.38 -4.25
C ALA A 100 4.19 18.13 -5.02
N ASP A 101 3.62 16.93 -4.93
CA ASP A 101 2.34 16.60 -5.57
C ASP A 101 1.19 17.44 -5.02
N ILE A 102 1.18 17.65 -3.70
CA ILE A 102 0.17 18.49 -3.03
C ILE A 102 0.29 19.93 -3.50
N ILE A 103 1.49 20.52 -3.47
CA ILE A 103 1.73 21.90 -3.92
C ILE A 103 1.37 22.06 -5.39
N LYS A 104 1.70 21.09 -6.23
CA LYS A 104 1.36 21.10 -7.65
C LYS A 104 -0.16 21.11 -7.85
N ALA A 105 -0.89 20.21 -7.20
CA ALA A 105 -2.36 20.19 -7.24
C ALA A 105 -3.00 21.50 -6.77
N MET A 106 -2.44 22.15 -5.75
CA MET A 106 -2.92 23.46 -5.28
C MET A 106 -2.70 24.57 -6.31
N ASN A 107 -1.59 24.53 -7.05
CA ASN A 107 -1.25 25.54 -8.06
C ASN A 107 -1.98 25.33 -9.39
N ASP A 108 -2.21 24.06 -9.76
CA ASP A 108 -2.88 23.68 -11.02
C ASP A 108 -4.40 23.88 -10.93
N GLY A 109 -4.92 24.24 -9.76
CA GLY A 109 -6.34 24.54 -9.55
C GLY A 109 -7.20 23.29 -9.68
N ASP A 110 -6.97 22.29 -8.82
CA ASP A 110 -7.93 21.21 -8.61
C ASP A 110 -9.29 21.83 -8.21
N GLU A 111 -10.13 22.11 -9.21
CA GLU A 111 -11.59 22.37 -9.15
C GLU A 111 -12.36 21.10 -8.74
#